data_AF-A0AAV2BZR7-F1
#
_entry.id   AF-A0AAV2BZR7-F1
#
_cell.length_a   1.000
_cell.length_b   1.000
_cell.length_c   1.000
_cell.angle_alpha   90.00
_cell.angle_beta   90.00
_cell.angle_gamma   90.00
#
_symmetry.space_group_name_H-M   'P 1'
#
loop_
_entity.id
_entity.type
_entity.pdbx_description
1 polymer ?
#
loop_
_entity_poly.entity_id
_entity_poly.type
_entity_poly.pdbx_seq_one_letter_code
_entity_poly.pdbx_strand_id
1 'polypeptide(L)'
;MSTVCNVCNKKFKCLYDLKNHCRIHTGERPFQCPICAKEFIAKTHLKEHNKIHENERKYACEICTKVFIQKNHLVSHSLIHNQEKPHVCVICNKKFSRKHHLLRHYLMHTEEKPFVCDVCGKTFSQMCHLNRHYKIHTLEKLHLCDK
;
A
#
# COMPACT_ATOMS: atom_id res chain seq x y z
N MET A 1 24.08 -17.46 -14.75
CA MET A 1 23.20 -17.33 -13.56
C MET A 1 22.07 -16.37 -13.89
N SER A 2 20.81 -16.77 -13.72
CA SER A 2 19.63 -15.96 -14.09
C SER A 2 19.40 -14.81 -13.09
N THR A 3 19.16 -13.59 -13.58
CA THR A 3 18.68 -12.44 -12.78
C THR A 3 17.17 -12.24 -12.88
N VAL A 4 16.45 -13.28 -13.33
CA VAL A 4 15.00 -13.26 -13.51
C VAL A 4 14.33 -14.04 -12.38
N CYS A 5 13.23 -13.52 -11.86
CA CYS A 5 12.41 -14.23 -10.88
C CYS A 5 11.54 -15.28 -11.55
N ASN A 6 11.66 -16.54 -11.15
CA ASN A 6 10.89 -17.64 -11.76
C ASN A 6 9.40 -17.66 -11.35
N VAL A 7 8.99 -16.86 -10.35
CA VAL A 7 7.59 -16.78 -9.89
C VAL A 7 6.80 -15.71 -10.67
N CYS A 8 7.43 -14.57 -10.97
CA CYS A 8 6.74 -13.44 -11.60
C CYS A 8 7.44 -12.88 -12.85
N ASN A 9 8.49 -13.55 -13.33
CA ASN A 9 9.30 -13.19 -14.50
C ASN A 9 9.89 -11.76 -14.50
N LYS A 10 9.97 -11.11 -13.34
CA LYS A 10 10.63 -9.81 -13.21
C LYS A 10 12.14 -9.95 -13.35
N LYS A 11 12.74 -9.04 -14.13
CA LYS A 11 14.19 -8.95 -14.35
C LYS A 11 14.83 -7.99 -13.36
N PHE A 12 16.00 -8.37 -12.84
CA PHE A 12 16.78 -7.59 -11.88
C PHE A 12 18.17 -7.29 -12.41
N LYS A 13 18.77 -6.21 -11.89
CA LYS A 13 20.11 -5.76 -12.27
C LYS A 13 21.20 -6.68 -11.72
N CYS A 14 20.97 -7.28 -10.55
CA CYS A 14 21.91 -8.20 -9.93
C CYS A 14 21.21 -9.31 -9.13
N LEU A 15 21.97 -10.35 -8.78
CA LEU A 15 21.47 -11.48 -7.98
C LEU A 15 21.04 -11.08 -6.57
N TYR A 16 21.69 -10.07 -5.97
CA TYR A 16 21.30 -9.53 -4.67
C TYR A 16 19.89 -8.94 -4.70
N ASP A 17 19.58 -8.15 -5.72
CA ASP A 17 18.25 -7.57 -5.93
C ASP A 17 17.21 -8.66 -6.19
N LEU A 18 17.56 -9.67 -7.00
CA LEU A 18 16.69 -10.81 -7.23
C LEU A 18 16.41 -11.57 -5.92
N LYS A 19 17.45 -11.86 -5.12
CA LYS A 19 17.30 -12.55 -3.84
C LYS A 19 16.39 -11.78 -2.87
N ASN A 20 16.61 -10.48 -2.74
CA ASN A 20 15.74 -9.61 -1.93
C ASN A 20 14.31 -9.57 -2.48
N HIS A 21 14.12 -9.58 -3.80
CA HIS A 21 12.80 -9.65 -4.40
C HIS A 21 12.08 -10.97 -4.10
N CYS A 22 12.78 -12.10 -4.19
CA CYS A 22 12.17 -13.43 -3.96
C CYS A 22 11.57 -13.56 -2.55
N ARG A 23 12.06 -12.80 -1.58
CA ARG A 23 11.48 -12.73 -0.23
C ARG A 23 10.02 -12.31 -0.22
N ILE A 24 9.56 -11.52 -1.20
CA ILE A 24 8.15 -11.13 -1.36
C ILE A 24 7.27 -12.37 -1.56
N HIS A 25 7.76 -13.38 -2.30
CA HIS A 25 7.02 -14.61 -2.57
C HIS A 25 7.06 -15.57 -1.38
N THR A 26 8.20 -15.65 -0.69
CA THR A 26 8.36 -16.54 0.47
C THR A 26 7.78 -15.98 1.77
N GLY A 27 7.52 -14.68 1.84
CA GLY A 27 7.15 -13.98 3.07
C GLY A 27 8.30 -13.70 4.04
N GLU A 28 9.54 -14.13 3.77
CA GLU A 28 10.70 -13.91 4.63
C GLU A 28 10.96 -12.42 4.90
N ARG A 29 11.01 -12.04 6.18
CA ARG A 29 11.28 -10.66 6.64
C ARG A 29 12.40 -10.63 7.68
N PRO A 30 13.66 -10.85 7.27
CA PRO A 30 14.75 -11.10 8.21
C PRO A 30 15.20 -9.85 9.00
N PHE A 31 14.69 -8.67 8.67
CA PHE A 31 15.09 -7.42 9.30
C PHE A 31 13.99 -6.93 10.25
N GLN A 32 14.17 -7.13 11.55
CA GLN A 32 13.23 -6.70 12.57
C GLN A 32 13.62 -5.34 13.16
N CYS A 33 12.63 -4.49 13.43
CA CYS A 33 12.81 -3.26 14.17
C CYS A 33 12.96 -3.56 15.67
N PRO A 34 14.04 -3.12 16.33
CA PRO A 34 14.25 -3.38 17.75
C PRO A 34 13.29 -2.61 18.66
N ILE A 35 12.63 -1.56 18.16
CA ILE A 35 11.76 -0.69 18.96
C ILE A 35 10.31 -1.18 18.96
N CYS A 36 9.79 -1.66 17.83
CA CYS A 36 8.38 -2.06 17.68
C CYS A 36 8.17 -3.47 17.11
N ALA A 37 9.23 -4.27 17.03
CA ALA A 37 9.23 -5.65 16.51
C ALA A 37 8.74 -5.80 15.05
N LYS A 38 8.50 -4.72 14.32
CA LYS A 38 8.02 -4.75 12.94
C LYS A 38 9.09 -5.28 11.99
N GLU A 39 8.70 -6.16 11.07
CA GLU A 39 9.63 -6.88 10.21
C GLU A 39 9.62 -6.41 8.75
N PHE A 40 10.80 -6.41 8.14
CA PHE A 40 11.07 -5.88 6.81
C PHE A 40 11.86 -6.87 5.94
N ILE A 41 11.57 -6.83 4.64
CA ILE A 41 12.21 -7.68 3.63
C ILE A 41 13.65 -7.25 3.32
N ALA A 42 13.95 -5.95 3.48
CA ALA A 42 15.23 -5.36 3.15
C ALA A 42 15.72 -4.41 4.25
N LYS A 43 17.04 -4.40 4.48
CA LYS A 43 17.70 -3.52 5.46
C LYS A 43 17.45 -2.04 5.20
N THR A 44 17.34 -1.65 3.93
CA THR A 44 17.02 -0.27 3.52
C THR A 44 15.64 0.16 4.00
N HIS A 45 14.64 -0.73 3.93
CA HIS A 45 13.29 -0.45 4.41
C HIS A 45 13.25 -0.35 5.95
N LEU A 46 14.00 -1.18 6.66
CA LEU A 46 14.15 -1.05 8.12
C LEU A 46 14.81 0.28 8.50
N LYS A 47 15.88 0.67 7.80
CA LYS A 47 16.55 1.97 8.03
C LYS A 47 15.60 3.14 7.81
N GLU A 48 14.80 3.09 6.74
CA GLU A 48 13.79 4.12 6.47
C GLU A 48 12.68 4.13 7.53
N HIS A 49 12.26 2.96 8.00
CA HIS A 49 11.29 2.84 9.08
C HIS A 49 11.82 3.44 10.39
N ASN A 50 13.08 3.21 10.77
CA ASN A 50 13.61 3.70 12.04
C ASN A 50 13.54 5.22 12.19
N LYS A 51 13.53 5.97 11.08
CA LYS A 51 13.31 7.43 11.09
C LYS A 51 11.99 7.86 11.75
N ILE A 52 10.99 6.97 11.82
CA ILE A 52 9.74 7.27 12.52
C ILE A 52 9.93 7.32 14.04
N HIS A 53 10.84 6.50 14.58
CA HIS A 53 11.10 6.41 16.02
C HIS A 53 12.00 7.54 16.48
N GLU A 54 12.92 7.96 15.62
CA GLU A 54 13.81 9.10 15.87
C GLU A 54 13.11 10.46 15.71
N ASN A 55 11.81 10.48 15.33
CA ASN A 55 11.06 11.68 14.97
C ASN A 55 11.78 12.58 13.96
N GLU A 56 12.60 12.00 13.06
CA GLU A 56 13.35 12.72 12.03
C GLU A 56 12.42 13.25 10.92
N ARG A 57 11.56 14.21 11.26
CA ARG A 57 10.72 14.95 10.31
C ARG A 57 11.58 16.01 9.65
N LYS A 58 12.25 15.64 8.56
CA LYS A 58 13.25 16.50 7.88
C LYS A 58 12.68 17.31 6.72
N TYR A 59 11.52 16.92 6.17
CA TYR A 59 10.99 17.51 4.95
C TYR A 59 9.78 18.39 5.24
N ALA A 60 10.01 19.68 5.48
CA ALA A 60 8.95 20.65 5.74
C ALA A 60 8.28 21.11 4.44
N CYS A 61 6.96 21.33 4.50
CA CYS A 61 6.25 22.07 3.47
C CYS A 61 6.49 23.56 3.67
N GLU A 62 6.78 24.28 2.59
CA GLU A 62 6.99 25.73 2.64
C GLU A 62 5.67 26.51 2.69
N ILE A 63 4.55 25.87 2.34
CA ILE A 63 3.23 26.50 2.22
C ILE A 63 2.37 26.24 3.48
N CYS A 64 2.67 25.20 4.26
CA CYS A 64 1.94 24.90 5.50
C CYS A 64 2.84 24.26 6.55
N THR A 65 2.33 24.11 7.78
CA THR A 65 3.11 23.61 8.93
C THR A 65 3.40 22.11 8.91
N LYS A 66 3.06 21.39 7.83
CA LYS A 66 3.25 19.94 7.75
C LYS A 66 4.70 19.57 7.47
N VAL A 67 5.19 18.59 8.22
CA VAL A 67 6.55 18.05 8.08
C VAL A 67 6.48 16.54 7.86
N PHE A 68 7.28 16.05 6.92
CA PHE A 68 7.29 14.67 6.46
C PHE A 68 8.64 14.01 6.77
N ILE A 69 8.60 12.68 6.95
CA ILE A 69 9.78 11.84 7.19
C ILE A 69 10.50 11.49 5.88
N GLN A 70 9.77 11.49 4.76
CA GLN A 70 10.28 11.13 3.45
C GLN A 70 9.99 12.23 2.41
N LYS A 71 10.96 12.46 1.51
CA LYS A 71 10.87 13.52 0.48
C LYS A 71 9.72 13.29 -0.50
N ASN A 72 9.50 12.06 -0.95
CA ASN A 72 8.40 11.67 -1.84
C ASN A 72 7.01 12.00 -1.25
N HIS A 73 6.85 11.91 0.08
CA HIS A 73 5.61 12.28 0.76
C HIS A 73 5.39 13.79 0.74
N LEU A 74 6.45 14.59 0.95
CA LEU A 74 6.39 16.04 0.79
C LEU A 74 6.03 16.41 -0.66
N VAL A 75 6.69 15.81 -1.66
CA VAL A 75 6.39 16.05 -3.08
C VAL A 75 4.95 15.67 -3.42
N SER A 76 4.46 14.53 -2.92
CA SER A 76 3.06 14.13 -3.15
C SER A 76 2.06 15.01 -2.40
N HIS A 77 2.49 15.68 -1.34
CA HIS A 77 1.68 16.61 -0.57
C HIS A 77 1.62 18.00 -1.24
N SER A 78 2.73 18.50 -1.81
CA SER A 78 2.78 19.80 -2.46
C SER A 78 1.82 19.90 -3.67
N LEU A 79 1.50 18.77 -4.32
CA LEU A 79 0.47 18.70 -5.35
C LEU A 79 -0.90 19.24 -4.89
N ILE A 80 -1.20 19.20 -3.59
CA ILE A 80 -2.44 19.76 -3.03
C ILE A 80 -2.42 21.28 -3.11
N HIS A 81 -1.28 21.91 -2.83
CA HIS A 81 -1.14 23.36 -2.84
C HIS A 81 -1.14 23.91 -4.28
N ASN A 82 -0.45 23.23 -5.19
CA ASN A 82 -0.40 23.63 -6.60
C ASN A 82 -1.67 23.23 -7.38
N GLN A 83 -2.61 22.52 -6.74
CA GLN A 83 -3.80 21.92 -7.36
C GLN A 83 -3.48 21.02 -8.56
N GLU A 84 -2.25 20.52 -8.63
CA GLU A 84 -1.78 19.65 -9.70
C GLU A 84 -2.39 18.26 -9.57
N LYS A 85 -2.97 17.78 -10.68
CA LYS A 85 -3.60 16.47 -10.77
C LYS A 85 -3.08 15.76 -12.01
N PRO A 86 -1.85 15.22 -11.98
CA PRO A 86 -1.17 14.69 -13.17
C PRO A 86 -1.79 13.41 -13.71
N HIS A 87 -2.69 12.76 -12.96
CA HIS A 87 -3.28 11.49 -13.34
C HIS A 87 -4.71 11.69 -13.81
N VAL A 88 -4.99 11.40 -15.08
CA VAL A 88 -6.29 11.63 -15.71
C VAL A 88 -6.98 10.29 -15.99
N CYS A 89 -8.27 10.20 -15.65
CA CYS A 89 -9.11 9.07 -16.03
C CYS A 89 -9.43 9.14 -17.52
N VAL A 90 -9.09 8.10 -18.27
CA VAL A 90 -9.33 8.05 -19.72
C VAL A 90 -10.80 7.90 -20.10
N ILE A 91 -11.66 7.46 -19.16
CA ILE A 91 -13.09 7.23 -19.43
C ILE A 91 -13.91 8.51 -19.20
N CYS A 92 -13.63 9.26 -18.13
CA CYS A 92 -14.44 10.43 -17.75
C CYS A 92 -13.64 11.72 -17.54
N ASN A 93 -12.36 11.74 -17.92
CA ASN A 93 -11.44 12.88 -17.79
C ASN A 93 -11.24 13.45 -16.37
N LYS A 94 -11.75 12.77 -15.34
CA LYS A 94 -11.56 13.16 -13.95
C LYS A 94 -10.07 13.07 -13.57
N LYS A 95 -9.55 14.15 -12.98
CA LYS A 95 -8.13 14.27 -12.61
C LYS A 95 -7.89 13.91 -11.14
N PHE A 96 -6.73 13.30 -10.85
CA PHE A 96 -6.30 12.86 -9.53
C PHE A 96 -4.85 13.29 -9.26
N SER A 97 -4.57 13.64 -8.00
CA SER A 97 -3.21 13.96 -7.54
C SER A 97 -2.33 12.73 -7.33
N ARG A 98 -2.92 11.53 -7.21
CA ARG A 98 -2.19 10.28 -6.96
C ARG A 98 -2.67 9.14 -7.85
N LYS A 99 -1.73 8.37 -8.41
CA LYS A 99 -2.01 7.24 -9.33
C LYS A 99 -2.95 6.20 -8.72
N HIS A 100 -2.76 5.80 -7.46
CA HIS A 100 -3.62 4.79 -6.83
C HIS A 100 -5.06 5.27 -6.62
N HIS A 101 -5.29 6.57 -6.46
CA HIS A 101 -6.64 7.13 -6.44
C HIS A 101 -7.31 7.03 -7.82
N LEU A 102 -6.57 7.28 -8.90
CA LEU A 102 -7.04 7.06 -10.26
C LEU A 102 -7.37 5.58 -10.51
N LEU A 103 -6.46 4.65 -10.15
CA LEU A 103 -6.70 3.22 -10.34
C LEU A 103 -7.94 2.74 -9.59
N ARG A 104 -8.13 3.18 -8.34
CA ARG A 104 -9.35 2.88 -7.57
C ARG A 104 -10.60 3.46 -8.22
N HIS A 105 -10.52 4.68 -8.74
CA HIS A 105 -11.64 5.29 -9.45
C HIS A 105 -11.98 4.54 -10.74
N TYR A 106 -10.97 4.05 -11.46
CA TYR A 106 -11.15 3.29 -12.69
C TYR A 106 -12.00 2.03 -12.48
N LEU A 107 -11.86 1.35 -11.33
CA LEU A 107 -12.70 0.19 -10.96
C LEU A 107 -14.20 0.52 -10.89
N MET A 108 -14.58 1.79 -10.78
CA MET A 108 -16.00 2.19 -10.83
C MET A 108 -16.58 2.11 -12.25
N HIS A 109 -15.74 2.19 -13.28
CA HIS A 109 -16.17 2.12 -14.67
C HIS A 109 -16.18 0.69 -15.21
N THR A 110 -15.30 -0.18 -14.71
CA THR A 110 -15.21 -1.58 -15.15
C THR A 110 -16.08 -2.53 -14.33
N GLU A 111 -16.74 -2.03 -13.28
CA GLU A 111 -17.46 -2.82 -12.28
C GLU A 111 -16.61 -3.91 -11.59
N GLU A 112 -15.29 -3.87 -11.77
CA GLU A 112 -14.37 -4.83 -11.16
C GLU A 112 -14.39 -4.69 -9.63
N LYS A 113 -14.67 -5.81 -8.96
CA LYS A 113 -14.73 -5.92 -7.51
C LYS A 113 -13.76 -7.01 -7.03
N PRO A 114 -12.45 -6.72 -7.02
CA PRO A 114 -11.41 -7.73 -6.78
C PRO A 114 -11.39 -8.29 -5.36
N PHE A 115 -12.13 -7.69 -4.42
CA PHE A 115 -12.16 -8.12 -3.03
C PHE A 115 -13.43 -8.92 -2.75
N VAL A 116 -13.29 -10.22 -2.51
CA VAL A 116 -14.40 -11.14 -2.27
C VAL A 116 -14.46 -11.49 -0.78
N CYS A 117 -15.67 -11.50 -0.22
CA CYS A 117 -15.92 -12.07 1.09
C CYS A 117 -15.97 -13.59 0.98
N ASP A 118 -15.08 -14.29 1.69
CA ASP A 118 -15.03 -15.74 1.71
C ASP A 118 -16.21 -16.40 2.43
N VAL A 119 -16.85 -15.68 3.37
CA VAL A 119 -18.02 -16.17 4.11
C VAL A 119 -19.30 -16.17 3.26
N CYS A 120 -19.56 -15.13 2.47
CA CYS A 120 -20.84 -14.96 1.78
C CYS A 120 -20.73 -14.65 0.27
N GLY A 121 -19.51 -14.63 -0.29
CA GLY A 121 -19.27 -14.38 -1.71
C GLY A 121 -19.46 -12.93 -2.17
N LYS A 122 -19.90 -12.01 -1.30
CA LYS A 122 -20.09 -10.60 -1.67
C LYS A 122 -18.78 -9.96 -2.10
N THR A 123 -18.82 -9.21 -3.21
CA THR A 123 -17.65 -8.58 -3.80
C THR A 123 -17.63 -7.07 -3.58
N PHE A 124 -16.43 -6.50 -3.45
CA PHE A 124 -16.18 -5.10 -3.16
C PHE A 124 -15.07 -4.54 -4.04
N SER A 125 -15.17 -3.26 -4.40
CA SER A 125 -14.12 -2.54 -5.14
C SER A 125 -12.96 -2.07 -4.24
N GLN A 126 -13.11 -2.15 -2.92
CA GLN A 126 -12.11 -1.71 -1.95
C GLN A 126 -12.02 -2.65 -0.74
N MET A 127 -10.79 -2.93 -0.30
CA MET A 127 -10.51 -3.76 0.87
C MET A 127 -11.13 -3.21 2.16
N CYS A 128 -11.14 -1.90 2.37
CA CYS A 128 -11.75 -1.31 3.57
C CYS A 128 -13.25 -1.57 3.66
N HIS A 129 -13.95 -1.66 2.52
CA HIS A 129 -15.36 -2.00 2.48
C HIS A 129 -15.58 -3.48 2.81
N LEU A 130 -14.73 -4.37 2.30
CA LEU A 130 -14.72 -5.78 2.68
C LEU A 130 -14.44 -5.96 4.18
N ASN A 131 -13.41 -5.31 4.73
CA ASN A 131 -13.09 -5.35 6.16
C ASN A 131 -14.23 -4.84 7.05
N ARG A 132 -14.94 -3.79 6.60
CA ARG A 132 -16.14 -3.32 7.29
C ARG A 132 -17.27 -4.35 7.20
N HIS A 133 -17.45 -4.96 6.05
CA HIS A 133 -18.45 -6.01 5.86
C HIS A 133 -18.19 -7.24 6.72
N TYR A 134 -16.93 -7.66 6.88
CA TYR A 134 -16.56 -8.79 7.75
C TYR A 134 -17.05 -8.66 9.19
N LYS A 135 -17.21 -7.43 9.68
CA LYS A 135 -17.74 -7.19 11.04
C LYS A 135 -19.18 -7.68 11.22
N ILE A 136 -19.95 -7.80 10.13
CA ILE A 136 -21.32 -8.31 10.18
C ILE A 136 -21.30 -9.81 10.51
N HIS A 137 -20.41 -10.57 9.85
CA HIS A 137 -20.25 -12.02 10.10
C HIS A 137 -19.75 -12.32 11.50
N THR A 138 -18.89 -11.46 12.07
CA THR A 138 -18.44 -11.63 13.46
C THR A 138 -19.57 -11.38 14.47
N LEU A 139 -20.55 -10.53 14.15
CA LEU A 139 -21.72 -10.29 15.00
C LEU A 139 -22.74 -11.42 14.86
N GLU A 140 -23.00 -11.90 13.64
CA GLU A 140 -23.89 -13.04 13.38
C GLU A 140 -23.37 -14.33 14.03
N LYS A 141 -22.04 -14.55 14.06
CA LYS A 141 -21.43 -15.71 14.72
C LYS A 141 -21.59 -15.69 16.24
N LEU A 142 -21.72 -14.53 16.87
CA LEU A 142 -21.97 -14.42 18.32
C LEU A 142 -23.43 -14.73 18.68
N HIS A 143 -24.38 -14.41 17.80
CA HIS A 143 -25.82 -14.70 18.01
C HIS A 143 -26.23 -16.15 17.73
N LEU A 144 -25.31 -16.99 17.22
CA LEU A 144 -25.55 -18.41 16.97
C LEU A 144 -25.11 -19.32 18.14
N CYS A 145 -24.56 -18.75 19.22
CA CYS A 145 -24.13 -19.51 20.40
C CYS A 145 -25.12 -19.46 21.59
N ASP A 146 -26.24 -18.75 21.45
CA ASP A 146 -27.28 -18.57 22.49
C ASP A 146 -28.61 -19.30 22.17
N LYS A 147 -28.58 -20.43 21.44
CA LYS A 147 -29.77 -21.27 21.22
C LYS A 147 -29.49 -22.75 21.50
#